data_AF-A0A2M8CIV4-F1
#
_entry.id   AF-A0A2M8CIV4-F1
#
_cell.length_a   1.000
_cell.length_b   1.000
_cell.length_c   1.000
_cell.angle_alpha   90.00
_cell.angle_beta   90.00
_cell.angle_gamma   90.00
#
_symmetry.space_group_name_H-M   'P 1'
#
loop_
_entity.id
_entity.type
_entity.pdbx_description
1 polymer ?
#
loop_
_entity_poly.entity_id
_entity_poly.type
_entity_poly.pdbx_seq_one_letter_code
_entity_poly.pdbx_strand_id
1 'polypeptide(L)'
;RRPSIIAKSNQLMQLMDDQPFQFITQANPNEFKQLEAFVYRTFNSSDLLFFIQALRGVYLEQGGLEFVAQQAWNTFGEIKMVVIKMRETLLSYPHLVRSEKHLANPGAGSAAKRINMFLRWMIRPNTEGVDFGIWKNIPTNELLCPLDVHTARVARRLGLLERTQNDWKAVVELTNNLKSFDAEDPIKYDFALFGLGVYEKF
;
A
#
# COMPACT_ATOMS: atom_id res chain seq x y z
N ARG A 1 -19.18 2.08 -8.11
CA ARG A 1 -17.90 2.29 -7.38
C ARG A 1 -16.73 1.51 -7.99
N ARG A 2 -16.86 0.22 -8.32
CA ARG A 2 -15.84 -0.57 -9.04
C ARG A 2 -15.63 -0.15 -10.51
N PRO A 3 -16.68 0.15 -11.31
CA PRO A 3 -16.47 0.57 -12.71
C PRO A 3 -15.70 1.90 -12.82
N SER A 4 -15.98 2.86 -11.93
CA SER A 4 -15.35 4.18 -11.97
C SER A 4 -13.85 4.14 -11.64
N ILE A 5 -13.43 3.28 -10.70
CA ILE A 5 -11.99 3.17 -10.38
C ILE A 5 -11.25 2.46 -11.51
N ILE A 6 -11.83 1.39 -12.09
CA ILE A 6 -11.23 0.68 -13.23
C ILE A 6 -11.09 1.62 -14.43
N ALA A 7 -12.15 2.38 -14.77
CA ALA A 7 -12.10 3.33 -15.88
C ALA A 7 -11.00 4.39 -15.68
N LYS A 8 -10.84 4.90 -14.44
CA LYS A 8 -9.79 5.87 -14.12
C LYS A 8 -8.39 5.27 -14.08
N SER A 9 -8.24 4.03 -13.63
CA SER A 9 -6.97 3.30 -13.72
C SER A 9 -6.56 3.07 -15.17
N ASN A 10 -7.49 2.66 -16.04
CA ASN A 10 -7.22 2.50 -17.47
C ASN A 10 -6.87 3.84 -18.13
N GLN A 11 -7.60 4.92 -17.81
CA GLN A 11 -7.25 6.27 -18.28
C GLN A 11 -5.82 6.64 -17.87
N LEU A 12 -5.43 6.36 -16.62
CA LEU A 12 -4.09 6.67 -16.13
C LEU A 12 -3.00 5.86 -16.85
N MET A 13 -3.26 4.59 -17.14
CA MET A 13 -2.34 3.75 -17.92
C MET A 13 -2.17 4.27 -19.35
N GLN A 14 -3.27 4.65 -19.99
CA GLN A 14 -3.26 5.24 -21.34
C GLN A 14 -2.50 6.57 -21.40
N LEU A 15 -2.63 7.42 -20.37
CA LEU A 15 -1.83 8.65 -20.25
C LEU A 15 -0.33 8.38 -20.08
N MET A 16 0.06 7.15 -19.80
CA MET A 16 1.46 6.69 -19.69
C MET A 16 1.81 5.69 -20.82
N ASP A 17 1.08 5.73 -21.94
CA ASP A 17 1.28 4.85 -23.11
C ASP A 17 1.25 3.35 -22.78
N ASP A 18 0.50 2.97 -21.74
CA ASP A 18 0.46 1.63 -21.16
C ASP A 18 1.86 1.09 -20.75
N GLN A 19 2.83 1.99 -20.56
CA GLN A 19 4.22 1.72 -20.20
C GLN A 19 4.65 2.54 -18.98
N PRO A 20 4.02 2.35 -17.79
CA PRO A 20 4.19 3.24 -16.65
C PRO A 20 5.63 3.33 -16.15
N PHE A 21 6.40 2.24 -16.18
CA PHE A 21 7.81 2.27 -15.78
C PHE A 21 8.66 3.14 -16.70
N GLN A 22 8.51 2.98 -18.01
CA GLN A 22 9.24 3.76 -19.02
C GLN A 22 8.80 5.22 -18.97
N PHE A 23 7.51 5.49 -18.86
CA PHE A 23 6.99 6.84 -18.68
C PHE A 23 7.61 7.51 -17.45
N ILE A 24 7.54 6.87 -16.27
CA ILE A 24 8.09 7.45 -15.03
C ILE A 24 9.57 7.78 -15.20
N THR A 25 10.37 6.87 -15.75
CA THR A 25 11.84 7.00 -15.82
C THR A 25 12.35 7.85 -16.98
N GLN A 26 11.60 7.94 -18.09
CA GLN A 26 12.10 8.51 -19.35
C GLN A 26 11.25 9.68 -19.89
N ALA A 27 10.00 9.86 -19.43
CA ALA A 27 9.12 10.90 -19.96
C ALA A 27 9.75 12.30 -19.86
N ASN A 28 9.49 13.11 -20.87
CA ASN A 28 9.93 14.49 -20.97
C ASN A 28 8.91 15.46 -20.36
N PRO A 29 9.27 16.75 -20.15
CA PRO A 29 8.37 17.72 -19.54
C PRO A 29 7.01 17.91 -20.24
N ASN A 30 6.93 17.73 -21.57
CA ASN A 30 5.66 17.87 -22.29
C ASN A 30 4.75 16.65 -22.11
N GLU A 31 5.31 15.45 -21.95
CA GLU A 31 4.54 14.25 -21.62
C GLU A 31 3.95 14.36 -20.20
N PHE A 32 4.69 14.91 -19.24
CA PHE A 32 4.15 15.17 -17.90
C PHE A 32 2.95 16.12 -17.89
N LYS A 33 2.89 17.10 -18.79
CA LYS A 33 1.73 18.01 -18.90
C LYS A 33 0.43 17.27 -19.21
N GLN A 34 0.49 16.12 -19.88
CA GLN A 34 -0.71 15.33 -20.18
C GLN A 34 -1.39 14.81 -18.91
N LEU A 35 -0.63 14.63 -17.81
CA LEU A 35 -1.15 14.20 -16.52
C LEU A 35 -1.99 15.29 -15.81
N GLU A 36 -1.91 16.54 -16.24
CA GLU A 36 -2.65 17.65 -15.64
C GLU A 36 -4.18 17.50 -15.77
N ALA A 37 -4.64 16.74 -16.78
CA ALA A 37 -6.05 16.42 -16.99
C ALA A 37 -6.58 15.33 -16.04
N PHE A 38 -5.70 14.66 -15.27
CA PHE A 38 -6.11 13.53 -14.44
C PHE A 38 -6.74 13.99 -13.12
N VAL A 39 -7.98 13.58 -12.89
CA VAL A 39 -8.67 13.75 -11.60
C VAL A 39 -9.51 12.51 -11.28
N TYR A 40 -9.41 12.07 -10.04
CA TYR A 40 -10.28 11.05 -9.44
C TYR A 40 -10.60 11.39 -7.98
N ARG A 41 -11.81 11.92 -7.76
CA ARG A 41 -12.33 12.32 -6.44
C ARG A 41 -11.40 13.34 -5.76
N THR A 42 -10.80 12.97 -4.63
CA THR A 42 -9.90 13.83 -3.85
C THR A 42 -8.45 13.79 -4.32
N PHE A 43 -8.13 12.92 -5.29
CA PHE A 43 -6.83 12.78 -5.92
C PHE A 43 -6.85 13.53 -7.26
N ASN A 44 -6.03 14.55 -7.40
CA ASN A 44 -5.99 15.40 -8.60
C ASN A 44 -4.60 15.41 -9.25
N SER A 45 -4.44 16.21 -10.30
CA SER A 45 -3.20 16.33 -11.06
C SER A 45 -2.00 16.74 -10.22
N SER A 46 -2.13 17.68 -9.29
CA SER A 46 -1.02 18.05 -8.40
C SER A 46 -0.55 16.88 -7.54
N ASP A 47 -1.49 16.03 -7.10
CA ASP A 47 -1.14 14.83 -6.35
C ASP A 47 -0.46 13.80 -7.28
N LEU A 48 -1.01 13.58 -8.49
CA LEU A 48 -0.46 12.63 -9.46
C LEU A 48 0.97 13.01 -9.89
N LEU A 49 1.19 14.27 -10.27
CA LEU A 49 2.49 14.78 -10.68
C LEU A 49 3.52 14.61 -9.56
N PHE A 50 3.14 14.90 -8.31
CA PHE A 50 3.98 14.60 -7.16
C PHE A 50 4.38 13.12 -7.12
N PHE A 51 3.41 12.19 -7.17
CA PHE A 51 3.71 10.76 -7.10
C PHE A 51 4.61 10.30 -8.25
N ILE A 52 4.39 10.78 -9.49
CA ILE A 52 5.22 10.43 -10.64
C ILE A 52 6.65 10.96 -10.48
N GLN A 53 6.83 12.20 -10.03
CA GLN A 53 8.17 12.77 -9.79
C GLN A 53 8.90 12.07 -8.64
N ALA A 54 8.19 11.79 -7.53
CA ALA A 54 8.77 11.07 -6.41
C ALA A 54 9.18 9.64 -6.81
N LEU A 55 8.33 8.93 -7.55
CA LEU A 55 8.66 7.61 -8.08
C LEU A 55 9.83 7.68 -9.06
N ARG A 56 9.88 8.68 -9.95
CA ARG A 56 10.99 8.88 -10.87
C ARG A 56 12.31 9.00 -10.11
N GLY A 57 12.38 9.88 -9.12
CA GLY A 57 13.56 10.00 -8.28
C GLY A 57 13.91 8.71 -7.55
N VAL A 58 12.92 8.04 -6.95
CA VAL A 58 13.14 6.75 -6.27
C VAL A 58 13.73 5.69 -7.21
N TYR A 59 13.23 5.57 -8.44
CA TYR A 59 13.72 4.57 -9.39
C TYR A 59 15.05 4.95 -10.05
N LEU A 60 15.32 6.24 -10.28
CA LEU A 60 16.57 6.69 -10.91
C LEU A 60 17.73 6.88 -9.92
N GLU A 61 17.44 7.20 -8.67
CA GLU A 61 18.46 7.64 -7.69
C GLU A 61 18.56 6.72 -6.47
N GLN A 62 17.47 6.03 -6.08
CA GLN A 62 17.38 5.27 -4.83
C GLN A 62 17.26 3.75 -5.04
N GLY A 63 17.46 3.26 -6.26
CA GLY A 63 17.38 1.81 -6.55
C GLY A 63 15.97 1.22 -6.54
N GLY A 64 14.93 2.06 -6.54
CA GLY A 64 13.53 1.64 -6.59
C GLY A 64 12.88 1.40 -5.23
N LEU A 65 11.55 1.20 -5.24
CA LEU A 65 10.76 1.04 -4.02
C LEU A 65 11.15 -0.20 -3.20
N GLU A 66 11.53 -1.30 -3.86
CA GLU A 66 11.99 -2.51 -3.16
C GLU A 66 13.24 -2.22 -2.36
N PHE A 67 14.22 -1.53 -2.95
CA PHE A 67 15.46 -1.19 -2.28
C PHE A 67 15.21 -0.32 -1.05
N VAL A 68 14.37 0.72 -1.17
CA VAL A 68 13.98 1.56 -0.04
C VAL A 68 13.32 0.74 1.07
N ALA A 69 12.39 -0.15 0.72
CA ALA A 69 11.72 -1.02 1.68
C ALA A 69 12.69 -2.00 2.36
N GLN A 70 13.58 -2.62 1.59
CA GLN A 70 14.58 -3.56 2.07
C GLN A 70 15.59 -2.88 2.99
N GLN A 71 16.07 -1.69 2.67
CA GLN A 71 17.00 -0.95 3.53
C GLN A 71 16.37 -0.60 4.87
N ALA A 72 15.11 -0.15 4.86
CA ALA A 72 14.37 0.10 6.08
C ALA A 72 14.18 -1.19 6.89
N TRP A 73 13.86 -2.31 6.23
CA TRP A 73 13.75 -3.61 6.88
C TRP A 73 15.06 -4.04 7.53
N ASN A 74 16.17 -4.01 6.79
CA ASN A 74 17.49 -4.40 7.29
C ASN A 74 17.96 -3.54 8.46
N THR A 75 17.53 -2.27 8.52
CA THR A 75 17.93 -1.33 9.57
C THR A 75 17.11 -1.50 10.84
N PHE A 76 15.80 -1.70 10.71
CA PHE A 76 14.86 -1.61 11.83
C PHE A 76 14.21 -2.94 12.21
N GLY A 77 14.13 -3.91 11.29
CA GLY A 77 13.44 -5.18 11.52
C GLY A 77 11.93 -5.05 11.77
N GLU A 78 11.30 -3.96 11.32
CA GLU A 78 9.88 -3.68 11.59
C GLU A 78 9.14 -3.14 10.35
N ILE A 79 8.01 -3.76 9.97
CA ILE A 79 7.15 -3.28 8.87
C ILE A 79 6.62 -1.86 9.12
N LYS A 80 6.40 -1.49 10.38
CA LYS A 80 6.02 -0.10 10.73
C LYS A 80 7.06 0.89 10.20
N MET A 81 8.34 0.60 10.43
CA MET A 81 9.44 1.44 10.00
C MET A 81 9.64 1.39 8.49
N VAL A 82 9.41 0.23 7.84
CA VAL A 82 9.37 0.14 6.37
C VAL A 82 8.36 1.13 5.79
N VAL A 83 7.12 1.14 6.30
CA VAL A 83 6.08 2.06 5.82
C VAL A 83 6.44 3.53 6.09
N ILE A 84 6.97 3.83 7.29
CA ILE A 84 7.39 5.20 7.65
C ILE A 84 8.53 5.66 6.72
N LYS A 85 9.54 4.84 6.47
CA LYS A 85 10.67 5.20 5.60
C LYS A 85 10.26 5.33 4.14
N MET A 86 9.43 4.44 3.61
CA MET A 86 8.86 4.63 2.27
C MET A 86 8.07 5.95 2.16
N ARG A 87 7.30 6.31 3.19
CA ARG A 87 6.61 7.61 3.24
C ARG A 87 7.60 8.77 3.24
N GLU A 88 8.59 8.76 4.14
CA GLU A 88 9.59 9.81 4.26
C GLU A 88 10.37 10.01 2.95
N THR A 89 10.77 8.92 2.29
CA THR A 89 11.45 8.96 0.98
C THR A 89 10.57 9.56 -0.10
N LEU A 90 9.28 9.22 -0.18
CA LEU A 90 8.41 9.83 -1.17
C LEU A 90 8.18 11.32 -0.89
N LEU A 91 8.06 11.70 0.38
CA LEU A 91 7.82 13.09 0.81
C LEU A 91 9.07 13.97 0.81
N SER A 92 10.27 13.42 0.61
CA SER A 92 11.48 14.24 0.43
C SER A 92 11.49 14.99 -0.90
N TYR A 93 10.67 14.56 -1.87
CA TYR A 93 10.51 15.21 -3.16
C TYR A 93 9.53 16.40 -3.07
N PRO A 94 9.70 17.46 -3.87
CA PRO A 94 8.83 18.64 -3.85
C PRO A 94 7.35 18.29 -4.04
N HIS A 95 6.49 18.78 -3.13
CA HIS A 95 5.07 18.48 -3.14
C HIS A 95 4.25 19.53 -2.41
N LEU A 96 2.93 19.50 -2.63
CA LEU A 96 1.98 20.27 -1.82
C LEU A 96 1.59 19.48 -0.57
N VAL A 97 1.48 20.12 0.59
CA VAL A 97 1.07 19.51 1.88
C VAL A 97 -0.22 18.67 1.75
N ARG A 98 -1.16 19.10 0.91
CA ARG A 98 -2.40 18.34 0.64
C ARG A 98 -2.17 16.92 0.10
N SER A 99 -1.03 16.66 -0.54
CA SER A 99 -0.70 15.38 -1.18
C SER A 99 -0.29 14.34 -0.14
N GLU A 100 0.22 14.80 1.00
CA GLU A 100 0.68 13.94 2.09
C GLU A 100 -0.39 13.00 2.64
N LYS A 101 -1.67 13.40 2.56
CA LYS A 101 -2.83 12.60 3.01
C LYS A 101 -3.01 11.29 2.23
N HIS A 102 -2.43 11.19 1.04
CA HIS A 102 -2.53 10.01 0.19
C HIS A 102 -1.53 8.92 0.57
N LEU A 103 -0.50 9.28 1.33
CA LEU A 103 0.43 8.36 1.96
C LEU A 103 -0.01 8.17 3.42
N ALA A 104 -0.16 6.94 3.88
CA ALA A 104 -0.53 6.69 5.28
C ALA A 104 0.66 6.95 6.21
N ASN A 105 0.41 7.42 7.43
CA ASN A 105 1.44 7.59 8.46
C ASN A 105 1.11 6.72 9.70
N PRO A 106 1.69 5.51 9.81
CA PRO A 106 1.60 4.69 11.01
C PRO A 106 2.12 5.37 12.28
N GLY A 107 3.11 6.26 12.17
CA GLY A 107 3.64 7.05 13.28
C GLY A 107 2.59 7.97 13.90
N ALA A 108 1.63 8.44 13.11
CA ALA A 108 0.47 9.21 13.55
C ALA A 108 -0.77 8.34 13.85
N GLY A 109 -0.61 7.01 13.95
CA GLY A 109 -1.69 6.08 14.31
C GLY A 109 -2.55 5.57 13.16
N SER A 110 -2.24 5.90 11.89
CA SER A 110 -3.00 5.33 10.77
C SER A 110 -2.88 3.80 10.73
N ALA A 111 -4.00 3.09 10.52
CA ALA A 111 -3.98 1.64 10.23
C ALA A 111 -3.24 1.29 8.92
N ALA A 112 -2.96 2.29 8.07
CA ALA A 112 -2.17 2.16 6.85
C ALA A 112 -2.59 1.01 5.92
N LYS A 113 -3.89 0.70 5.89
CA LYS A 113 -4.47 -0.42 5.14
C LYS A 113 -3.96 -0.57 3.72
N ARG A 114 -3.90 0.54 2.96
CA ARG A 114 -3.52 0.52 1.54
C ARG A 114 -2.06 0.09 1.34
N ILE A 115 -1.15 0.60 2.17
CA ILE A 115 0.28 0.26 2.04
C ILE A 115 0.56 -1.13 2.61
N ASN A 116 -0.14 -1.57 3.66
CA ASN A 116 -0.07 -2.97 4.11
C ASN A 116 -0.56 -3.94 3.02
N MET A 117 -1.63 -3.59 2.30
CA MET A 117 -2.12 -4.37 1.16
C MET A 117 -1.12 -4.39 -0.01
N PHE A 118 -0.48 -3.25 -0.30
CA PHE A 118 0.59 -3.18 -1.30
C PHE A 118 1.78 -4.06 -0.89
N LEU A 119 2.27 -3.95 0.34
CA LEU A 119 3.37 -4.78 0.86
C LEU A 119 3.03 -6.26 0.79
N ARG A 120 1.79 -6.66 1.12
CA ARG A 120 1.33 -8.04 0.91
C ARG A 120 1.51 -8.47 -0.54
N TRP A 121 0.97 -7.71 -1.50
CA TRP A 121 1.08 -8.07 -2.91
C TRP A 121 2.53 -8.19 -3.37
N MET A 122 3.42 -7.31 -2.90
CA MET A 122 4.81 -7.32 -3.34
C MET A 122 5.63 -8.45 -2.69
N ILE A 123 5.39 -8.76 -1.42
CA ILE A 123 6.24 -9.65 -0.61
C ILE A 123 5.70 -11.09 -0.53
N ARG A 124 4.39 -11.27 -0.32
CA ARG A 124 3.80 -12.59 -0.12
C ARG A 124 3.91 -13.44 -1.40
N PRO A 125 4.38 -14.70 -1.33
CA PRO A 125 4.53 -15.56 -2.51
C PRO A 125 3.25 -15.71 -3.33
N ASN A 126 3.40 -15.80 -4.65
CA ASN A 126 2.29 -16.00 -5.59
C ASN A 126 1.86 -17.49 -5.67
N THR A 127 1.55 -18.12 -4.53
CA THR A 127 1.04 -19.51 -4.51
C THR A 127 -0.42 -19.58 -4.93
N GLU A 128 -1.22 -18.58 -4.52
CA GLU A 128 -2.68 -18.54 -4.72
C GLU A 128 -3.11 -17.77 -5.97
N GLY A 129 -2.17 -17.21 -6.76
CA GLY A 129 -2.50 -16.44 -7.96
C GLY A 129 -2.94 -14.99 -7.74
N VAL A 130 -2.86 -14.48 -6.50
CA VAL A 130 -3.39 -13.13 -6.14
C VAL A 130 -2.30 -12.10 -5.82
N ASP A 131 -1.21 -12.53 -5.21
CA ASP A 131 -0.07 -11.68 -4.85
C ASP A 131 1.02 -11.78 -5.93
N PHE A 132 1.86 -10.75 -6.10
CA PHE A 132 2.98 -10.79 -7.04
C PHE A 132 4.17 -11.57 -6.47
N GLY A 133 4.49 -11.34 -5.19
CA GLY A 133 5.59 -11.99 -4.48
C GLY A 133 6.95 -11.75 -5.11
N ILE A 134 7.17 -10.58 -5.70
CA ILE A 134 8.42 -10.23 -6.40
C ILE A 134 9.49 -9.67 -5.45
N TRP A 135 9.14 -9.24 -4.25
CA TRP A 135 10.07 -8.79 -3.21
C TRP A 135 10.41 -9.94 -2.27
N LYS A 136 11.66 -10.42 -2.32
CA LYS A 136 12.06 -11.67 -1.65
C LYS A 136 12.78 -11.47 -0.31
N ASN A 137 13.19 -10.25 -0.02
CA ASN A 137 14.12 -9.96 1.07
C ASN A 137 13.45 -9.51 2.38
N ILE A 138 12.12 -9.41 2.39
CA ILE A 138 11.32 -9.16 3.59
C ILE A 138 10.48 -10.42 3.82
N PRO A 139 10.47 -11.01 5.02
CA PRO A 139 9.80 -12.28 5.24
C PRO A 139 8.27 -12.09 5.36
N THR A 140 7.52 -13.09 4.91
CA THR A 140 6.03 -13.03 4.85
C THR A 140 5.39 -12.97 6.23
N ASN A 141 5.98 -13.64 7.22
CA ASN A 141 5.52 -13.66 8.61
C ASN A 141 5.59 -12.31 9.33
N GLU A 142 6.27 -11.33 8.74
CA GLU A 142 6.36 -9.96 9.27
C GLU A 142 5.28 -9.03 8.72
N LEU A 143 4.60 -9.44 7.64
CA LEU A 143 3.53 -8.66 7.06
C LEU A 143 2.36 -8.48 8.02
N LEU A 144 1.68 -7.35 7.87
CA LEU A 144 0.57 -6.94 8.73
C LEU A 144 -0.76 -7.02 7.98
N CYS A 145 -1.81 -7.46 8.66
CA CYS A 145 -3.14 -7.60 8.07
C CYS A 145 -3.68 -6.23 7.57
N PRO A 146 -4.10 -6.11 6.30
CA PRO A 146 -4.72 -4.90 5.76
C PRO A 146 -6.08 -4.55 6.40
N LEU A 147 -6.07 -3.94 7.58
CA LEU A 147 -7.29 -3.66 8.35
C LEU A 147 -8.18 -2.58 7.71
N ASP A 148 -9.31 -2.97 7.14
CA ASP A 148 -10.42 -2.06 6.80
C ASP A 148 -11.62 -2.17 7.76
N VAL A 149 -12.64 -1.35 7.53
CA VAL A 149 -13.82 -1.30 8.40
C VAL A 149 -14.61 -2.63 8.43
N HIS A 150 -14.62 -3.39 7.34
CA HIS A 150 -15.33 -4.67 7.26
C HIS A 150 -14.53 -5.77 7.95
N THR A 151 -13.24 -5.85 7.64
CA THR A 151 -12.27 -6.76 8.26
C THR A 151 -12.25 -6.57 9.77
N ALA A 152 -12.17 -5.32 10.24
CA ALA A 152 -12.18 -5.01 11.67
C ALA A 152 -13.51 -5.39 12.36
N ARG A 153 -14.65 -5.27 11.66
CA ARG A 153 -15.96 -5.69 12.20
C ARG A 153 -16.02 -7.20 12.37
N VAL A 154 -15.61 -7.95 11.34
CA VAL A 154 -15.59 -9.42 11.36
C VAL A 154 -14.63 -9.91 12.43
N ALA A 155 -13.41 -9.38 12.46
CA ALA A 155 -12.40 -9.74 13.47
C ALA A 155 -12.92 -9.55 14.90
N ARG A 156 -13.61 -8.43 15.20
CA ARG A 156 -14.22 -8.20 16.52
C ARG A 156 -15.33 -9.20 16.84
N ARG A 157 -16.20 -9.50 15.87
CA ARG A 157 -17.26 -10.50 16.06
C ARG A 157 -16.72 -11.90 16.30
N LEU A 158 -15.56 -12.21 15.74
CA LEU A 158 -14.85 -13.49 15.95
C LEU A 158 -13.97 -13.49 17.20
N GLY A 159 -13.89 -12.40 17.96
CA GLY A 159 -13.01 -12.29 19.13
C GLY A 159 -11.52 -12.19 18.79
N LEU A 160 -11.17 -11.92 17.54
CA LEU A 160 -9.77 -11.77 17.06
C LEU A 160 -9.22 -10.36 17.24
N LEU A 161 -10.08 -9.39 17.55
CA LEU A 161 -9.72 -8.00 17.77
C LEU A 161 -10.63 -7.44 18.86
N GLU A 162 -10.07 -6.87 19.92
CA GLU A 162 -10.81 -6.24 21.01
C GLU A 162 -10.79 -4.71 20.86
N ARG A 163 -9.66 -4.15 20.42
CA ARG A 163 -9.52 -2.70 20.26
C ARG A 163 -10.61 -2.13 19.35
N THR A 164 -11.28 -1.08 19.83
CA THR A 164 -12.43 -0.47 19.13
C THR A 164 -12.01 0.51 18.04
N GLN A 165 -10.83 1.15 18.16
CA GLN A 165 -10.28 2.02 17.12
C GLN A 165 -9.69 1.21 15.97
N ASN A 166 -9.82 1.71 14.73
CA ASN A 166 -9.13 1.14 13.56
C ASN A 166 -7.83 1.90 13.31
N ASP A 167 -6.84 1.68 14.18
CA ASP A 167 -5.52 2.31 14.13
C ASP A 167 -4.40 1.27 13.98
N TRP A 168 -3.15 1.72 13.96
CA TRP A 168 -2.00 0.83 13.84
C TRP A 168 -1.94 -0.23 14.95
N LYS A 169 -2.40 0.09 16.18
CA LYS A 169 -2.39 -0.86 17.29
C LYS A 169 -3.37 -2.00 17.03
N ALA A 170 -4.54 -1.71 16.46
CA ALA A 170 -5.51 -2.74 16.07
C ALA A 170 -4.97 -3.65 14.96
N VAL A 171 -4.19 -3.10 14.03
CA VAL A 171 -3.52 -3.89 12.98
C VAL A 171 -2.54 -4.89 13.60
N VAL A 172 -1.71 -4.42 14.54
CA VAL A 172 -0.73 -5.26 15.24
C VAL A 172 -1.42 -6.32 16.08
N GLU A 173 -2.44 -5.95 16.85
CA GLU A 173 -3.24 -6.87 17.67
C GLU A 173 -3.88 -7.98 16.83
N LEU A 174 -4.60 -7.61 15.77
CA LEU A 174 -5.21 -8.58 14.86
C LEU A 174 -4.14 -9.51 14.26
N THR A 175 -3.05 -8.95 13.76
CA THR A 175 -1.99 -9.76 13.12
C THR A 175 -1.35 -10.73 14.11
N ASN A 176 -1.11 -10.31 15.36
CA ASN A 176 -0.57 -11.18 16.41
C ASN A 176 -1.54 -12.33 16.75
N ASN A 177 -2.84 -12.06 16.81
CA ASN A 177 -3.82 -13.11 16.99
C ASN A 177 -3.86 -14.06 15.78
N LEU A 178 -3.69 -13.55 14.56
CA LEU A 178 -3.61 -14.37 13.35
C LEU A 178 -2.35 -15.28 13.32
N LYS A 179 -1.22 -14.81 13.88
CA LYS A 179 0.00 -15.61 14.05
C LYS A 179 -0.21 -16.87 14.90
N SER A 180 -1.22 -16.89 15.77
CA SER A 180 -1.54 -18.10 16.56
C SER A 180 -2.12 -19.24 15.70
N PHE A 181 -2.69 -18.93 14.53
CA PHE A 181 -3.20 -19.93 13.59
C PHE A 181 -2.17 -20.33 12.53
N ASP A 182 -1.37 -19.37 12.06
CA ASP A 182 -0.22 -19.62 11.18
C ASP A 182 0.83 -18.52 11.40
N ALA A 183 1.97 -18.92 11.98
CA ALA A 183 3.06 -18.00 12.26
C ALA A 183 3.90 -17.67 11.02
N GLU A 184 3.90 -18.51 9.98
CA GLU A 184 4.68 -18.33 8.76
C GLU A 184 3.98 -17.43 7.74
N ASP A 185 2.64 -17.49 7.70
CA ASP A 185 1.81 -16.63 6.84
C ASP A 185 0.53 -16.18 7.57
N PRO A 186 0.63 -15.28 8.56
CA PRO A 186 -0.52 -14.81 9.33
C PRO A 186 -1.49 -13.98 8.50
N ILE A 187 -1.05 -13.42 7.38
CA ILE A 187 -1.88 -12.50 6.59
C ILE A 187 -2.71 -13.20 5.50
N LYS A 188 -2.55 -14.51 5.29
CA LYS A 188 -3.42 -15.30 4.40
C LYS A 188 -4.90 -15.20 4.79
N TYR A 189 -5.19 -14.99 6.08
CA TYR A 189 -6.54 -14.88 6.61
C TYR A 189 -7.26 -13.56 6.25
N ASP A 190 -6.55 -12.56 5.71
CA ASP A 190 -7.18 -11.30 5.26
C ASP A 190 -8.32 -11.56 4.26
N PHE A 191 -8.15 -12.51 3.33
CA PHE A 191 -9.19 -12.86 2.37
C PHE A 191 -10.44 -13.43 3.04
N ALA A 192 -10.28 -14.29 4.05
CA ALA A 192 -11.40 -14.88 4.77
C ALA A 192 -12.13 -13.80 5.58
N LEU A 193 -11.40 -12.96 6.32
CA LEU A 193 -11.97 -11.87 7.11
C LEU A 193 -12.69 -10.84 6.24
N PHE A 194 -12.10 -10.46 5.10
CA PHE A 194 -12.71 -9.55 4.15
C PHE A 194 -13.94 -10.18 3.46
N GLY A 195 -13.82 -11.44 3.02
CA GLY A 195 -14.87 -12.18 2.32
C GLY A 195 -16.13 -12.35 3.15
N LEU A 196 -16.00 -12.77 4.42
CA LEU A 196 -17.11 -12.87 5.36
C LEU A 196 -17.82 -11.52 5.55
N GLY A 197 -17.07 -10.43 5.60
CA GLY A 197 -17.64 -9.10 5.82
C GLY A 197 -18.42 -8.54 4.63
N VAL A 198 -17.96 -8.84 3.40
CA VAL A 198 -18.53 -8.29 2.16
C VAL A 198 -19.63 -9.19 1.59
N TYR A 199 -19.44 -10.50 1.60
CA TYR A 199 -20.34 -11.44 0.92
C TYR A 199 -21.39 -12.03 1.86
N GLU A 200 -20.99 -12.40 3.08
CA GLU A 200 -21.88 -13.07 4.04
C GLU A 200 -22.66 -12.09 4.94
N LYS A 201 -22.44 -10.77 4.77
CA LYS A 201 -22.99 -9.71 5.65
C LYS A 201 -22.80 -10.00 7.15
N PHE A 202 -21.69 -10.68 7.47
CA PHE A 202 -21.30 -11.05 8.82
C PHE A 202 -20.94 -9.85 9.69
#